data_AF-A0A524JTE4-F1
#
_entry.id   AF-A0A524JTE4-F1
#
_cell.length_a   1.000
_cell.length_b   1.000
_cell.length_c   1.000
_cell.angle_alpha   90.00
_cell.angle_beta   90.00
_cell.angle_gamma   90.00
#
_symmetry.space_group_name_H-M   'P 1'
#
loop_
_entity.id
_entity.type
_entity.pdbx_description
1 polymer ?
#
loop_
_entity_poly.entity_id
_entity_poly.type
_entity_poly.pdbx_seq_one_letter_code
_entity_poly.pdbx_strand_id
1 'polypeptide(L)'
;MLRFSISLLFLLVFFKGQAQGKSIDLNPVDTVVYKQPYGLRVGIDLSRPITSFFNKNYTGLEFVGDYRISQNLYIAGELGNEK
;
A
#
# COMPACT_ATOMS: atom_id res chain seq x y z
N MET A 1 -59.18 25.34 -11.00
CA MET A 1 -57.87 25.74 -11.56
C MET A 1 -57.04 24.54 -12.06
N LEU A 2 -57.64 23.38 -12.38
CA LEU A 2 -56.91 22.19 -12.91
C LEU A 2 -56.81 22.11 -14.45
N ARG A 3 -57.57 22.94 -15.18
CA ARG A 3 -57.71 22.82 -16.65
C ARG A 3 -56.40 23.11 -17.40
N PHE A 4 -55.63 24.10 -16.92
CA PHE A 4 -54.34 24.45 -17.50
C PHE A 4 -53.20 23.52 -17.06
N SER A 5 -53.33 22.91 -15.88
CA SER A 5 -52.33 21.98 -15.34
C SER A 5 -52.21 20.69 -16.16
N ILE A 6 -53.33 20.18 -16.69
CA ILE A 6 -53.33 18.97 -17.53
C ILE A 6 -52.66 19.22 -18.89
N SER A 7 -52.94 20.37 -19.50
CA SER A 7 -52.30 20.77 -20.78
C SER A 7 -50.78 20.95 -20.64
N LEU A 8 -50.34 21.53 -19.52
CA LEU A 8 -48.92 21.67 -19.19
C LEU A 8 -48.23 20.31 -18.98
N LEU A 9 -48.93 19.32 -18.42
CA LEU A 9 -48.42 17.97 -18.21
C LEU A 9 -48.18 17.23 -19.53
N PHE A 10 -49.06 17.41 -20.52
CA PHE A 10 -48.90 16.80 -21.86
C PHE A 10 -47.72 17.37 -22.64
N LEU A 11 -47.33 18.63 -22.40
CA LEU A 11 -46.15 19.26 -23.01
C LEU A 11 -44.84 18.60 -22.55
N LEU A 12 -44.79 18.08 -21.32
CA LEU A 12 -43.60 17.50 -20.71
C LEU A 12 -43.27 16.08 -21.18
N VAL A 13 -44.20 15.40 -21.87
CA VAL A 13 -44.04 14.00 -22.31
C VAL A 13 -43.03 13.84 -23.47
N PHE A 14 -42.66 14.91 -24.16
CA PHE A 14 -41.79 14.86 -25.34
C PHE A 14 -40.29 15.01 -25.05
N PHE A 15 -39.88 15.24 -23.79
CA PHE A 15 -38.47 15.38 -23.46
C PHE A 15 -37.79 14.01 -23.27
N LYS A 16 -37.12 13.53 -24.32
CA LYS A 16 -36.15 12.43 -24.22
C LYS A 16 -34.84 12.97 -23.62
N GLY A 17 -34.63 12.76 -22.33
CA GLY A 17 -33.36 13.10 -21.66
C GLY A 17 -32.23 12.15 -22.10
N GLN A 18 -31.27 12.65 -22.87
CA GLN A 18 -30.02 11.95 -23.16
C GLN A 18 -29.01 12.30 -22.05
N ALA A 19 -29.00 11.53 -20.97
CA ALA A 19 -28.22 11.87 -19.79
C ALA A 19 -26.77 11.34 -19.81
N GLN A 20 -26.42 10.36 -20.64
CA GLN A 20 -25.09 9.74 -20.59
C GLN A 20 -24.65 9.28 -21.98
N GLY A 21 -23.86 10.10 -22.66
CA GLY A 21 -23.27 9.80 -23.98
C GLY A 21 -21.84 9.27 -23.93
N LYS A 22 -21.28 9.03 -22.73
CA LYS A 22 -19.90 8.56 -22.59
C LYS A 22 -19.90 7.06 -22.31
N SER A 23 -19.33 6.29 -23.23
CA SER A 23 -19.06 4.87 -23.03
C SER A 23 -18.13 4.68 -21.84
N ILE A 24 -18.47 3.75 -20.96
CA ILE A 24 -17.62 3.36 -19.82
C ILE A 24 -16.40 2.64 -20.41
N ASP A 25 -15.22 3.19 -20.18
CA ASP A 25 -13.97 2.49 -20.45
C ASP A 25 -13.82 1.36 -19.42
N LEU A 26 -13.81 0.12 -19.88
CA LEU A 26 -13.71 -1.07 -19.03
C LEU A 26 -12.26 -1.39 -18.66
N ASN A 27 -11.28 -0.75 -19.30
CA ASN A 27 -9.85 -0.94 -19.04
C ASN A 27 -9.13 0.39 -18.81
N PRO A 28 -9.55 1.20 -17.81
CA PRO A 28 -8.85 2.43 -17.49
C PRO A 28 -7.41 2.10 -17.07
N VAL A 29 -6.44 2.51 -17.88
CA VAL A 29 -5.02 2.40 -17.52
C VAL A 29 -4.74 3.45 -16.44
N ASP A 30 -4.43 2.99 -15.23
CA ASP A 30 -4.08 3.87 -14.12
C ASP A 30 -2.79 4.65 -14.45
N THR A 31 -2.84 5.97 -14.30
CA THR A 31 -1.68 6.84 -14.52
C THR A 31 -0.61 6.65 -13.43
N VAL A 32 -0.95 6.03 -12.31
CA VAL A 32 -0.05 5.80 -11.17
C VAL A 32 0.80 4.55 -11.42
N VAL A 33 2.05 4.75 -11.83
CA VAL A 33 3.05 3.68 -11.90
C VAL A 33 3.47 3.30 -10.48
N TYR A 34 3.13 2.09 -10.04
CA TYR A 34 3.59 1.56 -8.76
C TYR A 34 5.09 1.24 -8.81
N LYS A 35 5.91 2.11 -8.23
CA LYS A 35 7.35 1.89 -8.07
C LYS A 35 7.58 1.12 -6.76
N GLN A 36 8.10 -0.10 -6.85
CA GLN A 36 8.53 -0.83 -5.66
C GLN A 36 9.76 -0.16 -5.05
N PRO A 37 9.70 0.28 -3.79
CA PRO A 37 10.87 0.85 -3.14
C PRO A 37 11.86 -0.26 -2.76
N TYR A 38 13.13 -0.04 -3.07
CA TYR A 38 14.23 -0.76 -2.44
C TYR A 38 14.24 -0.44 -0.94
N GLY A 39 14.43 -1.45 -0.11
CA GLY A 39 14.41 -1.31 1.34
C GLY A 39 15.68 -1.89 1.95
N LEU A 40 16.37 -1.10 2.76
CA LEU A 40 17.44 -1.56 3.64
C LEU A 40 16.91 -1.54 5.07
N ARG A 41 17.02 -2.67 5.75
CA ARG A 41 16.76 -2.80 7.19
C ARG A 41 18.06 -3.22 7.85
N VAL A 42 18.39 -2.55 8.93
CA VAL A 42 19.55 -2.83 9.78
C VAL A 42 19.07 -2.87 11.23
N GLY A 43 19.65 -3.77 12.01
CA GLY A 43 19.26 -4.01 13.38
C GLY A 43 20.43 -4.54 14.20
N ILE A 44 20.20 -4.60 15.50
CA ILE A 44 21.10 -5.20 16.47
C ILE A 44 20.29 -6.25 17.21
N ASP A 45 20.84 -7.46 17.37
CA ASP A 45 20.23 -8.44 18.24
C ASP A 45 20.52 -8.09 19.71
N LEU A 46 19.50 -7.59 20.40
CA LEU A 46 19.57 -7.24 21.81
C LEU A 46 19.61 -8.47 22.72
N SER A 47 19.32 -9.67 22.23
CA SER A 47 19.43 -10.90 23.01
C SER A 47 20.85 -11.08 23.57
N ARG A 48 21.87 -10.68 22.80
CA ARG A 48 23.29 -10.86 23.16
C ARG A 48 23.73 -9.90 24.28
N PRO A 49 23.52 -8.57 24.19
CA PRO A 49 23.76 -7.66 25.30
C PRO A 49 22.92 -7.99 26.53
N ILE A 50 21.64 -8.35 26.37
CA ILE A 50 20.76 -8.71 27.49
C ILE A 50 21.32 -9.91 28.25
N THR A 51 21.74 -10.97 27.54
CA THR A 51 22.37 -12.14 28.16
C THR A 51 23.66 -11.77 28.90
N SER A 52 24.45 -10.84 28.35
CA SER A 52 25.67 -10.33 28.98
C SER A 52 25.41 -9.59 30.30
N PHE A 53 24.27 -8.90 30.44
CA PHE A 53 23.90 -8.26 31.72
C PHE A 53 23.65 -9.27 32.84
N PHE A 54 23.07 -10.43 32.53
CA PHE A 54 22.76 -11.47 33.52
C PHE A 54 23.91 -12.46 33.73
N ASN A 55 24.74 -12.67 32.71
CA ASN A 55 25.87 -13.59 32.76
C ASN A 55 27.19 -12.84 32.53
N LYS A 56 27.94 -12.62 33.61
CA LYS A 56 29.22 -11.89 33.58
C LYS A 56 30.32 -12.57 32.77
N ASN A 57 30.18 -13.86 32.47
CA ASN A 57 31.14 -14.62 31.66
C ASN A 57 30.73 -14.69 30.18
N TYR A 58 29.68 -13.97 29.78
CA TYR A 58 29.19 -13.92 28.41
C TYR A 58 29.21 -12.49 27.92
N THR A 59 29.79 -12.24 26.75
CA THR A 59 29.77 -10.96 26.04
C THR A 59 29.51 -11.24 24.57
N GLY A 60 28.35 -10.82 24.08
CA GLY A 60 28.00 -10.97 22.67
C GLY A 60 27.43 -9.68 22.11
N LEU A 61 27.74 -9.42 20.84
CA LEU A 61 27.14 -8.35 20.07
C LEU A 61 26.96 -8.82 18.63
N GLU A 62 25.77 -8.60 18.09
CA GLU A 62 25.37 -9.10 16.79
C GLU A 62 24.55 -8.05 16.04
N PHE A 63 25.02 -7.72 14.84
CA PHE A 63 24.33 -6.88 13.89
C PHE A 63 23.61 -7.74 12.88
N VAL A 64 22.40 -7.34 12.52
CA VAL A 64 21.59 -8.00 11.49
C VAL A 64 21.20 -6.98 10.42
N GLY A 65 21.10 -7.44 9.18
CA GLY A 65 20.63 -6.59 8.09
C GLY A 65 19.97 -7.39 6.99
N ASP A 66 18.96 -6.78 6.38
CA ASP A 66 18.26 -7.31 5.22
C ASP A 66 18.06 -6.23 4.16
N TYR A 67 18.34 -6.61 2.91
CA TYR A 67 18.21 -5.76 1.74
C TYR A 67 17.19 -6.36 0.77
N ARG A 68 16.13 -5.61 0.48
CA ARG A 68 15.09 -5.99 -0.48
C ARG A 68 15.53 -5.66 -1.91
N ILE A 69 15.67 -6.70 -2.73
CA ILE A 69 15.97 -6.60 -4.16
C ILE A 69 14.69 -6.53 -4.99
N SER A 70 13.70 -7.36 -4.66
CA SER A 70 12.38 -7.40 -5.31
C SER A 70 11.29 -7.68 -4.28
N GLN A 71 10.02 -7.64 -4.67
CA GLN A 71 8.88 -7.78 -3.76
C GLN A 71 8.99 -9.01 -2.84
N ASN A 72 9.50 -10.11 -3.39
CA ASN A 72 9.64 -11.40 -2.71
C ASN A 72 11.11 -11.88 -2.63
N LEU A 73 12.10 -11.01 -2.89
CA LEU A 73 13.51 -11.37 -2.89
C LEU A 73 14.34 -10.46 -1.98
N TYR A 74 15.02 -11.07 -1.01
CA TYR A 74 15.79 -10.39 0.02
C TYR A 74 17.17 -11.05 0.16
N ILE A 75 18.19 -10.24 0.38
CA ILE A 75 19.50 -10.69 0.88
C ILE A 75 19.54 -10.34 2.36
N ALA A 76 19.73 -11.34 3.22
CA ALA A 76 19.92 -11.15 4.65
C ALA A 76 21.34 -11.54 5.05
N GLY A 77 21.87 -10.87 6.06
CA GLY A 77 23.18 -11.16 6.63
C GLY A 77 23.23 -10.77 8.09
N GLU A 78 24.04 -11.51 8.83
CA GLU A 78 24.32 -11.30 10.24
C GLU A 78 25.83 -11.20 10.45
N LEU A 79 26.26 -10.28 11.31
CA LEU A 79 27.66 -10.04 11.63
C LEU A 79 27.78 -9.78 13.12
N GLY A 80 28.39 -10.72 13.82
CA GLY A 80 28.52 -10.64 15.27
C GLY A 80 29.66 -11.48 15.79
N ASN A 81 29.92 -11.33 17.08
CA ASN A 81 30.86 -12.15 17.82
C ASN A 81 30.34 -12.38 19.23
N GLU A 82 30.67 -13.55 19.78
CA GLU A 82 30.32 -13.98 21.13
C GLU A 82 31.59 -14.49 21.83
N LYS A 83 31.75 -14.13 23.11
CA LYS A 83 32.86 -14.56 23.98
C LYS A 83 32.40 -14.88 25.37
#